data_AF-A0A2A9CMA1-F1
#
_entry.id   AF-A0A2A9CMA1-F1
#
_cell.length_a   1.000
_cell.length_b   1.000
_cell.length_c   1.000
_cell.angle_alpha   90.00
_cell.angle_beta   90.00
_cell.angle_gamma   90.00
#
_symmetry.space_group_name_H-M   'P 1'
#
loop_
_entity.id
_entity.type
_entity.pdbx_description
1 polymer ?
#
loop_
_entity_poly.entity_id
_entity_poly.type
_entity_poly.pdbx_seq_one_letter_code
_entity_poly.pdbx_strand_id
1 'polypeptide(L)'
;MTEIVTFAPEKEFRINAETVFQKHSGLIKQVLPESQVYHVGSTGVIGSLTKGDVDLQVRVTQEDFPEAKESLMAMYSLNTGSDQTSFFCAFEKEDEILPLGIQLTVNGSSVDNFRKVTQFFFEHPSYTEAYNHLKMKFEGEDMEEYRNEKSSFIAHILSTKEYEQLSKRMDLYEKVKFVEGETFLTIEETKNLTHSEMVELIGHLRIDPSIRSVKNVIVLVNSKFNSEIEALLENNGFELRADNITVRRDLDTISPKEDVPISFKSLNEISKSDFKRVWKESMVNSLNAPSSLNVDEQMRSVEVELGSTYKASCLVAYESNRLLGVVMPHIEPGTTNEGRLFYFGLVRSERGKGKSKQLHKQALDILKNDFDAAYYIGSTGKDNIPMLKTFQNSGCTIVESNKVYKREV
;
A
#
# COMPACT_ATOMS: atom_id res chain seq x y z
N MET A 1 43.70 9.98 -21.87
CA MET A 1 43.06 8.73 -22.32
C MET A 1 41.57 8.97 -22.19
N THR A 2 40.83 8.84 -23.28
CA THR A 2 39.37 8.91 -23.27
C THR A 2 38.82 7.70 -22.51
N GLU A 3 37.84 7.93 -21.64
CA GLU A 3 37.17 6.87 -20.89
C GLU A 3 36.33 6.06 -21.89
N ILE A 4 36.50 4.75 -21.94
CA ILE A 4 35.75 3.87 -22.84
C ILE A 4 34.61 3.17 -22.10
N VAL A 5 33.55 2.80 -22.81
CA VAL A 5 32.42 2.06 -22.24
C VAL A 5 32.43 0.60 -22.66
N THR A 6 32.08 -0.30 -21.74
CA THR A 6 31.92 -1.74 -22.01
C THR A 6 30.62 -2.23 -21.41
N PHE A 7 30.03 -3.25 -22.02
CA PHE A 7 28.74 -3.79 -21.62
C PHE A 7 28.77 -5.32 -21.49
N ALA A 8 28.03 -5.81 -20.49
CA ALA A 8 27.74 -7.23 -20.35
C ALA A 8 26.24 -7.43 -20.07
N PRO A 9 25.68 -8.63 -20.34
CA PRO A 9 24.32 -8.97 -19.98
C PRO A 9 24.03 -8.73 -18.50
N GLU A 10 22.91 -8.06 -18.19
CA GLU A 10 22.45 -7.79 -16.82
C GLU A 10 22.38 -9.05 -15.93
N LYS A 11 22.09 -10.20 -16.53
CA LYS A 11 22.00 -11.49 -15.83
C LYS A 11 23.29 -11.88 -15.11
N GLU A 12 24.43 -11.38 -15.56
CA GLU A 12 25.73 -11.60 -14.93
C GLU A 12 25.87 -10.84 -13.61
N PHE A 13 25.16 -9.71 -13.48
CA PHE A 13 25.18 -8.86 -12.30
C PHE A 13 23.97 -9.05 -11.39
N ARG A 14 22.88 -9.66 -11.90
CA ARG A 14 21.55 -9.68 -11.26
C ARG A 14 21.55 -10.03 -9.77
N ILE A 15 22.27 -11.07 -9.36
CA ILE A 15 22.32 -11.50 -7.95
C ILE A 15 22.99 -10.44 -7.08
N ASN A 16 24.12 -9.88 -7.54
CA ASN A 16 24.83 -8.84 -6.82
C ASN A 16 24.06 -7.51 -6.84
N ALA A 17 23.41 -7.18 -7.96
CA ALA A 17 22.58 -5.99 -8.09
C ALA A 17 21.39 -6.02 -7.12
N GLU A 18 20.69 -7.15 -7.03
CA GLU A 18 19.61 -7.36 -6.06
C GLU A 18 20.14 -7.24 -4.62
N THR A 19 21.32 -7.80 -4.33
CA THR A 19 21.96 -7.71 -3.01
C THR A 19 22.26 -6.25 -2.63
N VAL A 20 22.82 -5.47 -3.55
CA VAL A 20 23.10 -4.04 -3.36
C VAL A 20 21.78 -3.27 -3.17
N PHE A 21 20.77 -3.52 -4.02
CA PHE A 21 19.46 -2.89 -3.91
C PHE A 21 18.82 -3.15 -2.54
N GLN A 22 18.72 -4.40 -2.09
CA GLN A 22 18.08 -4.74 -0.82
C GLN A 22 18.82 -4.12 0.37
N LYS A 23 20.16 -4.18 0.37
CA LYS A 23 21.00 -3.56 1.41
C LYS A 23 20.73 -2.05 1.49
N HIS A 24 20.84 -1.35 0.38
CA HIS A 24 20.76 0.11 0.37
C HIS A 24 19.33 0.64 0.49
N SER A 25 18.34 -0.07 -0.07
CA SER A 25 16.92 0.19 0.18
C SER A 25 16.60 0.09 1.67
N GLY A 26 17.10 -0.95 2.35
CA GLY A 26 16.94 -1.11 3.80
C GLY A 26 17.60 0.02 4.60
N LEU A 27 18.83 0.40 4.28
CA LEU A 27 19.55 1.51 4.95
C LEU A 27 18.84 2.85 4.73
N ILE A 28 18.41 3.14 3.50
CA ILE A 28 17.70 4.37 3.16
C ILE A 28 16.37 4.43 3.91
N LYS A 29 15.60 3.33 3.95
CA LYS A 29 14.33 3.29 4.69
C LYS A 29 14.49 3.42 6.21
N GLN A 30 15.65 3.12 6.77
CA GLN A 30 15.90 3.35 8.20
C GLN A 30 15.99 4.85 8.54
N VAL A 31 16.56 5.65 7.65
CA VAL A 31 16.71 7.10 7.85
C VAL A 31 15.58 7.91 7.20
N LEU A 32 14.94 7.37 6.16
CA LEU A 32 13.82 7.97 5.43
C LEU A 32 12.66 6.96 5.30
N PRO A 33 11.92 6.69 6.38
CA PRO A 33 10.89 5.63 6.42
C PRO A 33 9.79 5.80 5.38
N GLU A 34 9.39 7.04 5.11
CA GLU A 34 8.32 7.38 4.16
C GLU A 34 8.80 7.43 2.69
N SER A 35 10.10 7.25 2.43
CA SER A 35 10.64 7.28 1.08
C SER A 35 10.26 6.04 0.28
N GLN A 36 10.06 6.23 -1.02
CA GLN A 36 9.92 5.12 -1.96
C GLN A 36 11.25 4.90 -2.67
N VAL A 37 11.73 3.67 -2.68
CA VAL A 37 13.03 3.30 -3.26
C VAL A 37 12.80 2.28 -4.37
N TYR A 38 13.25 2.59 -5.58
CA TYR A 38 13.11 1.73 -6.76
C TYR A 38 14.48 1.36 -7.32
N HIS A 39 14.67 0.09 -7.67
CA HIS A 39 15.80 -0.34 -8.50
C HIS A 39 15.51 0.08 -9.95
N VAL A 40 16.32 0.98 -10.48
CA VAL A 40 16.19 1.56 -11.82
C VAL A 40 17.46 1.31 -12.62
N GLY A 41 17.55 1.90 -13.81
CA GLY A 41 18.72 1.74 -14.68
C GLY A 41 18.78 0.37 -15.35
N SER A 42 19.88 0.08 -16.05
CA SER A 42 19.95 -1.12 -16.89
C SER A 42 20.06 -2.42 -16.09
N THR A 43 20.57 -2.38 -14.86
CA THR A 43 20.57 -3.57 -13.96
C THR A 43 19.18 -3.91 -13.42
N GLY A 44 18.24 -2.94 -13.42
CA GLY A 44 16.84 -3.16 -13.05
C GLY A 44 15.94 -3.65 -14.20
N VAL A 45 16.46 -3.78 -15.42
CA VAL A 45 15.69 -4.18 -16.61
C VAL A 45 16.16 -5.54 -17.11
N ILE A 46 15.31 -6.56 -16.99
CA ILE A 46 15.59 -7.92 -17.50
C ILE A 46 15.84 -7.87 -19.01
N GLY A 47 16.90 -8.55 -19.46
CA GLY A 47 17.35 -8.61 -20.84
C GLY A 47 18.19 -7.42 -21.31
N SER A 48 18.50 -6.44 -20.44
CA SER A 48 19.35 -5.31 -20.83
C SER A 48 20.84 -5.66 -20.84
N LEU A 49 21.61 -4.96 -21.68
CA LEU A 49 23.07 -4.85 -21.54
C LEU A 49 23.39 -3.75 -20.53
N THR A 50 24.42 -3.90 -19.72
CA THR A 50 24.76 -2.94 -18.66
C THR A 50 26.25 -2.84 -18.42
N LYS A 51 26.69 -1.71 -17.85
CA LYS A 51 28.05 -1.53 -17.32
C LYS A 51 28.29 -2.27 -16.00
N GLY A 52 27.21 -2.72 -15.36
CA GLY A 52 27.25 -3.36 -14.04
C GLY A 52 26.87 -2.43 -12.89
N ASP A 53 26.67 -1.14 -13.14
CA ASP A 53 26.27 -0.16 -12.13
C ASP A 53 24.81 -0.40 -11.66
N VAL A 54 24.58 -0.28 -10.35
CA VAL A 54 23.26 -0.33 -9.73
C VAL A 54 22.74 1.09 -9.57
N ASP A 55 21.58 1.40 -10.14
CA ASP A 55 20.95 2.71 -10.00
C ASP A 55 19.70 2.61 -9.12
N LEU A 56 19.58 3.47 -8.11
CA LEU A 56 18.38 3.59 -7.27
C LEU A 56 17.71 4.93 -7.52
N GLN A 57 16.38 4.93 -7.59
CA GLN A 57 15.59 6.15 -7.45
C GLN A 57 15.04 6.21 -6.03
N VAL A 58 15.36 7.28 -5.30
CA VAL A 58 14.75 7.61 -4.00
C VAL A 58 13.76 8.74 -4.23
N ARG A 59 12.52 8.51 -3.85
CA ARG A 59 11.40 9.43 -4.04
C ARG A 59 10.87 9.93 -2.71
N VAL A 60 10.72 11.23 -2.61
CA VAL A 60 10.25 11.93 -1.41
C VAL A 60 9.30 13.07 -1.78
N THR A 61 8.56 13.58 -0.81
CA THR A 61 7.74 14.78 -1.03
C THR A 61 8.63 16.02 -1.20
N GLN A 62 8.05 17.11 -1.72
CA GLN A 62 8.78 18.38 -1.83
C GLN A 62 9.16 18.94 -0.44
N GLU A 63 8.35 18.66 0.57
CA GLU A 63 8.56 19.10 1.95
C GLU A 63 9.76 18.37 2.57
N ASP A 64 9.85 17.06 2.37
CA ASP A 64 10.90 16.21 2.95
C ASP A 64 12.23 16.29 2.20
N PHE A 65 12.26 16.85 0.98
CA PHE A 65 13.43 16.82 0.11
C PHE A 65 14.72 17.40 0.74
N PRO A 66 14.70 18.55 1.45
CA PRO A 66 15.91 19.09 2.07
C PRO A 66 16.49 18.13 3.12
N GLU A 67 15.65 17.57 4.00
CA GLU A 67 16.07 16.63 5.05
C GLU A 67 16.55 15.30 4.45
N ALA A 68 15.86 14.81 3.41
CA ALA A 68 16.27 13.63 2.67
C ALA A 68 17.65 13.81 2.01
N LYS A 69 17.91 14.97 1.42
CA LYS A 69 19.21 15.31 0.84
C LYS A 69 20.31 15.27 1.91
N GLU A 70 20.11 15.92 3.06
CA GLU A 70 21.09 15.92 4.15
C GLU A 70 21.35 14.50 4.69
N SER A 71 20.29 13.70 4.86
CA SER A 71 20.38 12.32 5.32
C SER A 71 21.17 11.44 4.36
N LEU A 72 20.95 11.58 3.04
CA LEU A 72 21.71 10.85 2.03
C LEU A 72 23.16 11.34 1.92
N MET A 73 23.41 12.66 2.04
CA MET A 73 24.77 13.23 2.07
C MET A 73 25.62 12.68 3.23
N ALA A 74 25.00 12.30 4.35
CA ALA A 74 25.70 11.70 5.48
C ALA A 74 26.16 10.25 5.21
N MET A 75 25.56 9.57 4.22
CA MET A 75 25.81 8.16 3.93
C MET A 75 26.54 7.92 2.60
N TYR A 76 26.35 8.82 1.62
CA TYR A 76 26.80 8.66 0.25
C TYR A 76 27.56 9.89 -0.24
N SER A 77 28.49 9.66 -1.17
CA SER A 77 29.23 10.75 -1.79
C SER A 77 28.36 11.46 -2.82
N LEU A 78 28.47 12.78 -2.91
CA LEU A 78 27.71 13.57 -3.85
C LEU A 78 28.27 13.38 -5.27
N ASN A 79 27.40 13.09 -6.25
CA ASN A 79 27.82 13.01 -7.65
C ASN A 79 27.94 14.44 -8.20
N THR A 80 29.17 14.94 -8.31
CA THR A 80 29.42 16.32 -8.77
C THR A 80 29.26 16.51 -10.28
N GLY A 81 29.07 15.44 -11.04
CA GLY A 81 28.86 15.48 -12.48
C GLY A 81 27.40 15.66 -12.89
N SER A 82 26.47 15.69 -11.94
CA SER A 82 25.04 15.80 -12.18
C SER A 82 24.48 17.12 -11.64
N ASP A 83 23.35 17.54 -12.22
CA ASP A 83 22.63 18.72 -11.74
C ASP A 83 22.21 18.58 -10.27
N GLN A 84 22.15 19.70 -9.57
CA GLN A 84 21.58 19.79 -8.23
C GLN A 84 20.54 20.90 -8.20
N THR A 85 19.31 20.53 -7.90
CA THR A 85 18.19 21.47 -7.87
C THR A 85 17.45 21.36 -6.54
N SER A 86 16.36 22.12 -6.39
CA SER A 86 15.45 21.99 -5.24
C SER A 86 14.57 20.73 -5.29
N PHE A 87 14.71 19.90 -6.32
CA PHE A 87 13.90 18.70 -6.55
C PHE A 87 14.68 17.50 -7.09
N PHE A 88 16.00 17.64 -7.28
CA PHE A 88 16.89 16.59 -7.78
C PHE A 88 18.26 16.65 -7.11
N CYS A 89 18.79 15.51 -6.70
CA CYS A 89 20.17 15.37 -6.26
C CYS A 89 20.69 13.95 -6.54
N ALA A 90 21.88 13.84 -7.12
CA ALA A 90 22.52 12.56 -7.39
C ALA A 90 23.64 12.27 -6.39
N PHE A 91 23.76 11.00 -6.00
CA PHE A 91 24.81 10.47 -5.13
C PHE A 91 25.42 9.22 -5.74
N GLU A 92 26.60 8.86 -5.26
CA GLU A 92 27.32 7.67 -5.68
C GLU A 92 28.05 6.98 -4.52
N LYS A 93 28.28 5.69 -4.71
CA LYS A 93 29.10 4.85 -3.84
C LYS A 93 29.86 3.83 -4.70
N GLU A 94 31.13 4.13 -4.96
CA GLU A 94 32.03 3.30 -5.75
C GLU A 94 32.58 2.10 -4.95
N ASP A 95 32.64 2.21 -3.62
CA ASP A 95 33.13 1.17 -2.70
C ASP A 95 32.04 0.14 -2.32
N GLU A 96 31.30 -0.37 -3.30
CA GLU A 96 30.35 -1.48 -3.13
C GLU A 96 30.70 -2.68 -4.02
N ILE A 97 29.99 -3.81 -3.81
CA ILE A 97 30.15 -5.01 -4.64
C ILE A 97 29.89 -4.70 -6.12
N LEU A 98 28.99 -3.77 -6.39
CA LEU A 98 28.80 -3.11 -7.68
C LEU A 98 28.69 -1.61 -7.43
N PRO A 99 29.25 -0.75 -8.31
CA PRO A 99 29.09 0.69 -8.19
C PRO A 99 27.62 1.08 -8.09
N LEU A 100 27.31 1.99 -7.17
CA LEU A 100 25.95 2.38 -6.83
C LEU A 100 25.73 3.87 -7.14
N GLY A 101 24.74 4.16 -7.98
CA GLY A 101 24.18 5.50 -8.18
C GLY A 101 22.85 5.65 -7.45
N ILE A 102 22.60 6.80 -6.82
CA ILE A 102 21.34 7.10 -6.15
C ILE A 102 20.81 8.44 -6.65
N GLN A 103 19.58 8.43 -7.16
CA GLN A 103 18.88 9.58 -7.70
C GLN A 103 17.76 9.99 -6.72
N LEU A 104 18.00 11.01 -5.92
CA LEU A 104 16.98 11.61 -5.06
C LEU A 104 16.11 12.55 -5.90
N THR A 105 14.80 12.31 -5.89
CA THR A 105 13.82 13.02 -6.71
C THR A 105 12.59 13.40 -5.89
N VAL A 106 12.00 14.56 -6.19
CA VAL A 106 10.67 14.93 -5.67
C VAL A 106 9.57 14.27 -6.49
N ASN A 107 8.56 13.72 -5.80
CA ASN A 107 7.39 13.10 -6.42
C ASN A 107 6.70 14.04 -7.43
N GLY A 108 6.46 13.56 -8.65
CA GLY A 108 5.77 14.31 -9.69
C GLY A 108 6.58 15.47 -10.31
N SER A 109 7.85 15.63 -9.93
CA SER A 109 8.74 16.61 -10.56
C SER A 109 9.08 16.23 -12.01
N SER A 110 9.65 17.16 -12.77
CA SER A 110 10.06 16.92 -14.17
C SER A 110 11.13 15.84 -14.34
N VAL A 111 11.81 15.45 -13.25
CA VAL A 111 12.84 14.41 -13.22
C VAL A 111 12.35 13.10 -12.60
N ASP A 112 11.07 13.01 -12.22
CA ASP A 112 10.46 11.83 -11.60
C ASP A 112 10.11 10.74 -12.64
N ASN A 113 11.07 10.41 -13.51
CA ASN A 113 10.87 9.55 -14.67
C ASN A 113 11.63 8.22 -14.60
N PHE A 114 12.61 8.06 -13.69
CA PHE A 114 13.49 6.88 -13.71
C PHE A 114 12.73 5.55 -13.56
N ARG A 115 11.82 5.44 -12.58
CA ARG A 115 10.96 4.25 -12.44
C ARG A 115 10.02 4.06 -13.64
N LYS A 116 9.52 5.16 -14.24
CA LYS A 116 8.59 5.12 -15.37
C LYS A 116 9.29 4.62 -16.64
N VAL A 117 10.52 5.08 -16.88
CA VAL A 117 11.37 4.58 -17.98
C VAL A 117 11.73 3.12 -17.76
N THR A 118 12.03 2.72 -16.52
CA THR A 118 12.31 1.31 -16.18
C THR A 118 11.09 0.43 -16.47
N GLN A 119 9.91 0.84 -16.02
CA GLN A 119 8.64 0.17 -16.33
C GLN A 119 8.34 0.14 -17.83
N PHE A 120 8.67 1.21 -18.56
CA PHE A 120 8.50 1.28 -20.00
C PHE A 120 9.31 0.22 -20.74
N PHE A 121 10.59 0.03 -20.38
CA PHE A 121 11.42 -1.04 -20.93
C PHE A 121 10.90 -2.44 -20.60
N PHE A 122 10.34 -2.62 -19.40
CA PHE A 122 9.72 -3.89 -19.00
C PHE A 122 8.50 -4.22 -19.88
N GLU A 123 7.64 -3.25 -20.16
CA GLU A 123 6.42 -3.46 -20.95
C GLU A 123 6.64 -3.45 -22.47
N HIS A 124 7.76 -2.89 -22.93
CA HIS A 124 8.10 -2.81 -24.35
C HIS A 124 9.47 -3.41 -24.65
N PRO A 125 9.60 -4.75 -24.68
CA PRO A 125 10.88 -5.44 -24.93
C PRO A 125 11.60 -5.00 -26.21
N SER A 126 10.87 -4.56 -27.25
CA SER A 126 11.45 -4.02 -28.48
C SER A 126 12.30 -2.76 -28.24
N TYR A 127 11.96 -1.91 -27.27
CA TYR A 127 12.79 -0.76 -26.89
C TYR A 127 14.02 -1.20 -26.09
N THR A 128 13.92 -2.27 -25.30
CA THR A 128 15.08 -2.86 -24.62
C THR A 128 16.08 -3.41 -25.65
N GLU A 129 15.59 -4.10 -26.69
CA GLU A 129 16.40 -4.58 -27.82
C GLU A 129 17.06 -3.42 -28.57
N ALA A 130 16.30 -2.36 -28.90
CA ALA A 130 16.84 -1.17 -29.55
C ALA A 130 17.91 -0.48 -28.71
N TYR A 131 17.71 -0.40 -27.39
CA TYR A 131 18.70 0.18 -26.49
C TYR A 131 19.96 -0.68 -26.38
N ASN A 132 19.81 -2.01 -26.41
CA ASN A 132 20.95 -2.93 -26.45
C ASN A 132 21.75 -2.81 -27.75
N HIS A 133 21.09 -2.66 -28.91
CA HIS A 133 21.78 -2.38 -30.17
C HIS A 133 22.56 -1.07 -30.12
N LEU A 134 22.01 -0.03 -29.49
CA LEU A 134 22.75 1.21 -29.25
C LEU A 134 24.00 0.95 -28.40
N LYS A 135 23.87 0.24 -27.26
CA LYS A 135 25.00 -0.11 -26.40
C LYS A 135 26.08 -0.90 -27.14
N MET A 136 25.71 -1.91 -27.93
CA MET A 136 26.65 -2.70 -28.73
C MET A 136 27.42 -1.86 -29.77
N LYS A 137 26.79 -0.83 -30.35
CA LYS A 137 27.47 0.09 -31.27
C LYS A 137 28.59 0.87 -30.59
N PHE A 138 28.46 1.12 -29.28
CA PHE A 138 29.42 1.86 -28.47
C PHE A 138 30.34 0.96 -27.63
N GLU A 139 30.32 -0.37 -27.82
CA GLU A 139 31.20 -1.28 -27.10
C GLU A 139 32.67 -0.96 -27.41
N GLY A 140 33.44 -0.57 -26.39
CA GLY A 140 34.83 -0.16 -26.51
C GLY A 140 35.05 1.27 -27.05
N GLU A 141 33.97 2.02 -27.29
CA GLU A 141 34.01 3.40 -27.79
C GLU A 141 33.99 4.43 -26.64
N ASP A 142 34.07 5.72 -26.99
CA ASP A 142 34.11 6.84 -26.05
C ASP A 142 32.84 6.96 -25.18
N MET A 143 33.05 7.16 -23.87
CA MET A 143 31.98 7.25 -22.88
C MET A 143 31.13 8.52 -23.02
N GLU A 144 31.71 9.64 -23.43
CA GLU A 144 30.97 10.90 -23.60
C GLU A 144 30.06 10.84 -24.84
N GLU A 145 30.56 10.29 -25.95
CA GLU A 145 29.75 10.03 -27.15
C GLU A 145 28.58 9.07 -26.84
N TYR A 146 28.84 7.98 -26.11
CA TYR A 146 27.77 7.09 -25.66
C TYR A 146 26.73 7.80 -24.76
N ARG A 147 27.16 8.66 -23.82
CA ARG A 147 26.24 9.43 -22.96
C ARG A 147 25.33 10.36 -23.77
N ASN A 148 25.85 10.99 -24.82
CA ASN A 148 25.07 11.88 -25.70
C ASN A 148 24.01 11.11 -26.49
N GLU A 149 24.37 9.97 -27.09
CA GLU A 149 23.42 9.13 -27.82
C GLU A 149 22.40 8.46 -26.89
N LYS A 150 22.83 7.99 -25.71
CA LYS A 150 21.93 7.48 -24.66
C LYS A 150 20.90 8.54 -24.30
N SER A 151 21.33 9.78 -24.05
CA SER A 151 20.44 10.87 -23.68
C SER A 151 19.41 11.16 -24.77
N SER A 152 19.83 11.14 -26.04
CA SER A 152 18.96 11.31 -27.20
C SER A 152 17.94 10.17 -27.33
N PHE A 153 18.37 8.93 -27.10
CA PHE A 153 17.49 7.76 -27.12
C PHE A 153 16.43 7.81 -26.01
N ILE A 154 16.82 8.18 -24.79
CA ILE A 154 15.86 8.35 -23.68
C ILE A 154 14.91 9.50 -23.97
N ALA A 155 15.40 10.65 -24.46
CA ALA A 155 14.55 11.77 -24.87
C ALA A 155 13.52 11.37 -25.94
N HIS A 156 13.92 10.51 -26.89
CA HIS A 156 13.00 9.94 -27.86
C HIS A 156 11.90 9.12 -27.18
N ILE A 157 12.24 8.18 -26.28
CA ILE A 157 11.26 7.40 -25.50
C ILE A 157 10.27 8.32 -24.80
N LEU A 158 10.76 9.33 -24.09
CA LEU A 158 9.92 10.28 -23.33
C LEU A 158 8.94 11.07 -24.23
N SER A 159 9.21 11.17 -25.53
CA SER A 159 8.34 11.84 -26.52
C SER A 159 7.32 10.91 -27.20
N THR A 160 7.41 9.60 -26.97
CA THR A 160 6.51 8.61 -27.58
C THR A 160 5.12 8.64 -26.94
N LYS A 161 4.09 8.26 -27.72
CA LYS A 161 2.72 8.14 -27.21
C LYS A 161 2.59 7.01 -26.20
N GLU A 162 3.34 5.94 -26.41
CA GLU A 162 3.42 4.76 -25.56
C GLU A 162 3.94 5.15 -24.16
N TYR A 163 4.99 5.97 -24.09
CA TYR A 163 5.49 6.48 -22.81
C TYR A 163 4.49 7.44 -22.16
N GLU A 164 3.86 8.34 -22.93
CA GLU A 164 2.85 9.26 -22.41
C GLU A 164 1.69 8.50 -21.75
N GLN A 165 1.19 7.44 -22.41
CA GLN A 165 0.12 6.58 -21.88
C GLN A 165 0.57 5.85 -20.61
N LEU A 166 1.77 5.29 -20.61
CA LEU A 166 2.33 4.59 -19.45
C LEU A 166 2.52 5.54 -18.27
N SER A 167 3.08 6.74 -18.49
CA SER A 167 3.27 7.74 -17.44
C SER A 167 1.92 8.14 -16.83
N LYS A 168 0.91 8.46 -17.66
CA LYS A 168 -0.43 8.82 -17.18
C LYS A 168 -1.07 7.70 -16.36
N ARG A 169 -0.95 6.44 -16.81
CA ARG A 169 -1.44 5.28 -16.05
C ARG A 169 -0.74 5.14 -14.71
N MET A 170 0.58 5.26 -14.66
CA MET A 170 1.34 5.16 -13.41
C MET A 170 0.98 6.30 -12.44
N ASP A 171 0.85 7.53 -12.93
CA ASP A 171 0.44 8.68 -12.13
C ASP A 171 -0.99 8.52 -11.59
N LEU A 172 -1.88 7.90 -12.37
CA LEU A 172 -3.24 7.56 -11.94
C LEU A 172 -3.21 6.49 -10.83
N TYR A 173 -2.40 5.46 -10.98
CA TYR A 173 -2.29 4.36 -10.01
C TYR A 173 -1.72 4.83 -8.66
N GLU A 174 -0.87 5.86 -8.64
CA GLU A 174 -0.36 6.45 -7.39
C GLU A 174 -1.44 7.16 -6.56
N LYS A 175 -2.61 7.47 -7.14
CA LYS A 175 -3.71 8.13 -6.43
C LYS A 175 -4.64 7.15 -5.72
N VAL A 176 -4.52 5.86 -5.99
CA VAL A 176 -5.31 4.81 -5.36
C VAL A 176 -4.41 3.83 -4.64
N LYS A 177 -4.98 3.08 -3.70
CA LYS A 177 -4.26 2.04 -2.98
C LYS A 177 -4.64 0.69 -3.54
N PHE A 178 -3.64 -0.07 -3.97
CA PHE A 178 -3.79 -1.48 -4.34
C PHE A 178 -3.46 -2.36 -3.13
N VAL A 179 -4.40 -3.22 -2.75
CA VAL A 179 -4.23 -4.22 -1.70
C VAL A 179 -4.34 -5.60 -2.34
N GLU A 180 -3.19 -6.25 -2.51
CA GLU A 180 -3.09 -7.56 -3.14
C GLU A 180 -3.10 -8.67 -2.09
N GLY A 181 -3.92 -9.69 -2.35
CA GLY A 181 -3.88 -10.97 -1.65
C GLY A 181 -3.72 -12.12 -2.64
N GLU A 182 -3.57 -13.35 -2.13
CA GLU A 182 -3.26 -14.54 -2.96
C GLU A 182 -4.24 -14.74 -4.14
N THR A 183 -5.50 -14.35 -3.97
CA THR A 183 -6.55 -14.55 -4.99
C THR A 183 -7.38 -13.30 -5.27
N PHE A 184 -7.00 -12.15 -4.72
CA PHE A 184 -7.76 -10.93 -4.86
C PHE A 184 -6.88 -9.69 -4.99
N LEU A 185 -7.45 -8.65 -5.59
CA LEU A 185 -6.90 -7.31 -5.62
C LEU A 185 -8.03 -6.34 -5.24
N THR A 186 -7.81 -5.56 -4.18
CA THR A 186 -8.72 -4.50 -3.77
C THR A 186 -8.12 -3.15 -4.14
N ILE A 187 -8.93 -2.31 -4.79
CA ILE A 187 -8.58 -0.93 -5.13
C ILE A 187 -9.36 0.00 -4.21
N GLU A 188 -8.63 0.72 -3.38
CA GLU A 188 -9.15 1.63 -2.37
C GLU A 188 -8.78 3.08 -2.68
N GLU A 189 -9.26 4.01 -1.85
CA GLU A 189 -8.96 5.45 -1.93
C GLU A 189 -9.38 6.13 -3.25
N THR A 190 -10.38 5.61 -3.95
CA THR A 190 -10.93 6.24 -5.17
C THR A 190 -11.46 7.66 -4.93
N LYS A 191 -11.65 8.07 -3.67
CA LYS A 191 -11.93 9.46 -3.27
C LYS A 191 -10.88 10.46 -3.75
N ASN A 192 -9.66 10.03 -4.07
CA ASN A 192 -8.59 10.89 -4.58
C ASN A 192 -8.69 11.13 -6.09
N LEU A 193 -9.53 10.38 -6.82
CA LEU A 193 -9.67 10.47 -8.27
C LEU A 193 -10.72 11.49 -8.71
N THR A 194 -10.47 12.23 -9.78
CA THR A 194 -11.52 12.96 -10.50
C THR A 194 -12.45 11.99 -11.24
N HIS A 195 -13.58 12.49 -11.76
CA HIS A 195 -14.51 11.67 -12.56
C HIS A 195 -13.83 11.07 -13.81
N SER A 196 -13.04 11.87 -14.53
CA SER A 196 -12.28 11.41 -15.72
C SER A 196 -11.28 10.31 -15.36
N GLU A 197 -10.56 10.51 -14.26
CA GLU A 197 -9.57 9.53 -13.77
C GLU A 197 -10.22 8.22 -13.33
N MET A 198 -11.42 8.27 -12.75
CA MET A 198 -12.17 7.05 -12.43
C MET A 198 -12.59 6.29 -13.69
N VAL A 199 -13.03 7.00 -14.74
CA VAL A 199 -13.34 6.39 -16.04
C VAL A 199 -12.10 5.74 -16.65
N GLU A 200 -10.96 6.44 -16.63
CA GLU A 200 -9.66 5.92 -17.10
C GLU A 200 -9.23 4.68 -16.30
N LEU A 201 -9.32 4.73 -14.97
CA LEU A 201 -9.00 3.60 -14.10
C LEU A 201 -9.84 2.37 -14.48
N ILE A 202 -11.17 2.52 -14.62
CA ILE A 202 -12.05 1.41 -15.00
C ILE A 202 -11.67 0.84 -16.37
N GLY A 203 -11.28 1.69 -17.32
CA GLY A 203 -10.73 1.27 -18.60
C GLY A 203 -9.49 0.37 -18.43
N HIS A 204 -8.57 0.78 -17.55
CA HIS A 204 -7.35 0.01 -17.25
C HIS A 204 -7.63 -1.34 -16.59
N LEU A 205 -8.64 -1.46 -15.72
CA LEU A 205 -8.98 -2.74 -15.04
C LEU A 205 -9.25 -3.90 -15.98
N ARG A 206 -9.62 -3.61 -17.24
CA ARG A 206 -9.86 -4.62 -18.29
C ARG A 206 -8.62 -5.00 -19.07
N ILE A 207 -7.74 -4.04 -19.33
CA ILE A 207 -6.66 -4.18 -20.31
C ILE A 207 -5.34 -4.49 -19.65
N ASP A 208 -5.14 -4.04 -18.42
CA ASP A 208 -3.92 -4.26 -17.68
C ASP A 208 -3.80 -5.75 -17.32
N PRO A 209 -2.79 -6.48 -17.85
CA PRO A 209 -2.67 -7.91 -17.60
C PRO A 209 -2.47 -8.25 -16.12
N SER A 210 -1.84 -7.35 -15.36
CA SER A 210 -1.60 -7.52 -13.92
C SER A 210 -2.90 -7.51 -13.12
N ILE A 211 -3.93 -6.80 -13.61
CA ILE A 211 -5.25 -6.70 -12.96
C ILE A 211 -6.24 -7.69 -13.57
N ARG A 212 -6.23 -7.85 -14.90
CA ARG A 212 -7.18 -8.71 -15.63
C ARG A 212 -7.03 -10.19 -15.26
N SER A 213 -5.81 -10.63 -14.94
CA SER A 213 -5.52 -12.01 -14.55
C SER A 213 -5.92 -12.35 -13.11
N VAL A 214 -6.23 -11.35 -12.28
CA VAL A 214 -6.62 -11.55 -10.89
C VAL A 214 -8.06 -12.08 -10.81
N LYS A 215 -8.23 -13.17 -10.07
CA LYS A 215 -9.50 -13.89 -9.92
C LYS A 215 -10.61 -13.03 -9.32
N ASN A 216 -10.30 -12.26 -8.27
CA ASN A 216 -11.25 -11.37 -7.61
C ASN A 216 -10.72 -9.94 -7.64
N VAL A 217 -11.36 -9.04 -8.39
CA VAL A 217 -11.03 -7.61 -8.33
C VAL A 217 -12.15 -6.87 -7.62
N ILE A 218 -11.79 -6.13 -6.58
CA ILE A 218 -12.71 -5.37 -5.74
C ILE A 218 -12.37 -3.90 -5.89
N VAL A 219 -13.38 -3.05 -6.12
CA VAL A 219 -13.22 -1.60 -6.22
C VAL A 219 -14.13 -0.94 -5.20
N LEU A 220 -13.54 -0.17 -4.28
CA LEU A 220 -14.27 0.68 -3.34
C LEU A 220 -14.53 2.02 -4.02
N VAL A 221 -15.75 2.20 -4.54
CA VAL A 221 -16.17 3.40 -5.27
C VAL A 221 -16.73 4.42 -4.29
N ASN A 222 -16.01 5.53 -4.13
CA ASN A 222 -16.44 6.62 -3.26
C ASN A 222 -17.79 7.21 -3.69
N SER A 223 -18.63 7.57 -2.71
CA SER A 223 -19.99 8.09 -2.93
C SER A 223 -20.04 9.41 -3.71
N LYS A 224 -18.92 10.07 -3.96
CA LYS A 224 -18.87 11.25 -4.82
C LYS A 224 -19.10 10.93 -6.30
N PHE A 225 -18.89 9.68 -6.72
CA PHE A 225 -19.13 9.24 -8.08
C PHE A 225 -20.61 8.96 -8.31
N ASN A 226 -21.08 9.26 -9.52
CA ASN A 226 -22.49 9.16 -9.88
C ASN A 226 -22.81 7.81 -10.55
N SER A 227 -24.08 7.64 -10.96
CA SER A 227 -24.58 6.42 -11.61
C SER A 227 -23.91 6.09 -12.95
N GLU A 228 -23.19 7.03 -13.59
CA GLU A 228 -22.42 6.74 -14.80
C GLU A 228 -21.24 5.81 -14.51
N ILE A 229 -20.52 6.06 -13.41
CA ILE A 229 -19.41 5.21 -12.96
C ILE A 229 -19.92 3.82 -12.57
N GLU A 230 -21.09 3.77 -11.93
CA GLU A 230 -21.77 2.52 -11.56
C GLU A 230 -22.10 1.70 -12.80
N ALA A 231 -22.78 2.30 -13.79
CA ALA A 231 -23.09 1.65 -15.05
C ALA A 231 -21.83 1.23 -15.82
N LEU A 232 -20.76 2.04 -15.75
CA LEU A 232 -19.49 1.69 -16.38
C LEU A 232 -18.86 0.46 -15.73
N LEU A 233 -18.88 0.35 -14.40
CA LEU A 233 -18.39 -0.84 -13.69
C LEU A 233 -19.21 -2.08 -14.05
N GLU A 234 -20.53 -1.97 -14.05
CA GLU A 234 -21.44 -3.06 -14.44
C GLU A 234 -21.19 -3.54 -15.88
N ASN A 235 -21.03 -2.61 -16.82
CA ASN A 235 -20.67 -2.92 -18.21
C ASN A 235 -19.28 -3.57 -18.35
N ASN A 236 -18.45 -3.49 -17.30
CA ASN A 236 -17.13 -4.11 -17.22
C ASN A 236 -17.11 -5.37 -16.34
N GLY A 237 -18.28 -5.94 -16.05
CA GLY A 237 -18.43 -7.22 -15.36
C GLY A 237 -18.29 -7.12 -13.84
N PHE A 238 -18.36 -5.92 -13.27
CA PHE A 238 -18.40 -5.75 -11.83
C PHE A 238 -19.85 -5.75 -11.33
N GLU A 239 -20.09 -6.43 -10.22
CA GLU A 239 -21.38 -6.45 -9.55
C GLU A 239 -21.30 -5.67 -8.24
N LEU A 240 -22.32 -4.86 -7.94
CA LEU A 240 -22.46 -4.23 -6.64
C LEU A 240 -22.67 -5.32 -5.57
N ARG A 241 -21.77 -5.38 -4.59
CA ARG A 241 -21.83 -6.37 -3.50
C ARG A 241 -22.29 -5.77 -2.18
N ALA A 242 -21.93 -4.52 -1.91
CA ALA A 242 -22.25 -3.85 -0.65
C ALA A 242 -22.14 -2.33 -0.75
N ASP A 243 -22.76 -1.64 0.20
CA ASP A 243 -22.47 -0.25 0.54
C ASP A 243 -21.79 -0.24 1.91
N ASN A 244 -20.60 0.35 2.02
CA ASN A 244 -19.84 0.44 3.27
C ASN A 244 -19.71 1.90 3.73
N ILE A 245 -19.78 2.10 5.04
CA ILE A 245 -19.50 3.36 5.71
C ILE A 245 -18.22 3.19 6.52
N THR A 246 -17.24 4.06 6.29
CA THR A 246 -16.01 4.15 7.07
C THR A 246 -16.09 5.33 8.02
N VAL A 247 -15.74 5.09 9.27
CA VAL A 247 -15.72 6.10 10.34
C VAL A 247 -14.31 6.26 10.89
N ARG A 248 -14.03 7.46 11.43
CA ARG A 248 -12.81 7.77 12.18
C ARG A 248 -13.17 8.25 13.58
N ARG A 249 -12.32 7.95 14.57
CA ARG A 249 -12.35 8.57 15.88
C ARG A 249 -10.93 8.91 16.32
N ASP A 250 -10.69 10.16 16.69
CA ASP A 250 -9.47 10.57 17.36
C ASP A 250 -9.49 10.09 18.82
N LEU A 251 -8.46 9.36 19.26
CA LEU A 251 -8.43 8.73 20.58
C LEU A 251 -7.89 9.67 21.68
N ASP A 252 -7.22 10.77 21.32
CA ASP A 252 -6.78 11.78 22.28
C ASP A 252 -7.95 12.58 22.86
N THR A 253 -9.05 12.65 22.12
CA THR A 253 -10.27 13.38 22.52
C THR A 253 -11.23 12.56 23.39
N ILE A 254 -10.87 11.34 23.80
CA ILE A 254 -11.74 10.51 24.65
C ILE A 254 -11.67 11.00 26.10
N SER A 255 -12.78 11.56 26.59
CA SER A 255 -12.94 11.88 28.00
C SER A 255 -13.34 10.63 28.80
N PRO A 256 -12.69 10.33 29.93
CA PRO A 256 -13.10 9.22 30.79
C PRO A 256 -14.50 9.52 31.35
N LYS A 257 -15.47 8.68 31.01
CA LYS A 257 -16.76 8.64 31.70
C LYS A 257 -16.83 7.39 32.56
N GLU A 258 -17.52 7.51 33.69
CA GLU A 258 -17.91 6.41 34.55
C GLU A 258 -18.94 5.51 33.85
N ASP A 259 -18.47 4.70 32.89
CA ASP A 259 -19.24 3.60 32.33
C ASP A 259 -19.11 2.37 33.26
N VAL A 260 -20.09 1.46 33.22
CA VAL A 260 -20.01 0.20 33.99
C VAL A 260 -18.73 -0.56 33.57
N PRO A 261 -17.91 -1.07 34.49
CA PRO A 261 -16.67 -1.74 34.10
C PRO A 261 -16.96 -3.03 33.34
N ILE A 262 -16.37 -3.16 32.15
CA ILE A 262 -16.34 -4.41 31.38
C ILE A 262 -14.96 -5.03 31.63
N SER A 263 -14.94 -6.29 32.05
CA SER A 263 -13.72 -7.07 32.17
C SER A 263 -13.44 -7.81 30.87
N PHE A 264 -12.17 -7.91 30.51
CA PHE A 264 -11.70 -8.60 29.31
C PHE A 264 -10.82 -9.78 29.68
N LYS A 265 -10.88 -10.85 28.89
CA LYS A 265 -9.95 -11.98 28.96
C LYS A 265 -9.38 -12.26 27.59
N SER A 266 -8.06 -12.29 27.50
CA SER A 266 -7.31 -12.54 26.25
C SER A 266 -7.03 -14.03 26.03
N LEU A 267 -6.53 -14.41 24.85
CA LEU A 267 -6.01 -15.76 24.60
C LEU A 267 -4.77 -16.13 25.42
N ASN A 268 -4.20 -15.18 26.19
CA ASN A 268 -3.20 -15.50 27.20
C ASN A 268 -3.82 -16.09 28.48
N GLU A 269 -5.13 -15.91 28.68
CA GLU A 269 -5.85 -16.32 29.89
C GLU A 269 -6.91 -17.39 29.62
N ILE A 270 -7.46 -17.46 28.40
CA ILE A 270 -8.48 -18.44 28.02
C ILE A 270 -8.00 -19.33 26.87
N SER A 271 -8.66 -20.48 26.72
CA SER A 271 -8.36 -21.40 25.64
C SER A 271 -8.79 -20.84 24.28
N LYS A 272 -8.05 -21.16 23.21
CA LYS A 272 -8.44 -20.83 21.83
C LYS A 272 -9.81 -21.44 21.47
N SER A 273 -10.15 -22.60 22.01
CA SER A 273 -11.47 -23.22 21.84
C SER A 273 -12.61 -22.39 22.44
N ASP A 274 -12.42 -21.83 23.64
CA ASP A 274 -13.43 -20.98 24.27
C ASP A 274 -13.63 -19.67 23.52
N PHE A 275 -12.53 -19.04 23.12
CA PHE A 275 -12.59 -17.84 22.29
C PHE A 275 -13.36 -18.08 20.99
N LYS A 276 -13.01 -19.12 20.21
CA LYS A 276 -13.70 -19.48 18.96
C LYS A 276 -15.19 -19.74 19.18
N ARG A 277 -15.56 -20.38 20.29
CA ARG A 277 -16.97 -20.63 20.63
C ARG A 277 -17.74 -19.31 20.82
N VAL A 278 -17.22 -18.38 21.61
CA VAL A 278 -17.85 -17.08 21.83
C VAL A 278 -17.86 -16.26 20.54
N TRP A 279 -16.76 -16.23 19.80
CA TRP A 279 -16.68 -15.51 18.54
C TRP A 279 -17.71 -16.03 17.52
N LYS A 280 -17.83 -17.35 17.38
CA LYS A 280 -18.87 -17.98 16.57
C LYS A 280 -20.27 -17.56 17.02
N GLU A 281 -20.55 -17.56 18.33
CA GLU A 281 -21.82 -17.09 18.87
C GLU A 281 -22.11 -15.61 18.55
N SER A 282 -21.09 -14.76 18.59
CA SER A 282 -21.17 -13.35 18.20
C SER A 282 -21.42 -13.14 16.71
N MET A 283 -21.03 -14.09 15.84
CA MET A 283 -21.27 -14.00 14.39
C MET A 283 -22.67 -14.45 13.96
N VAL A 284 -23.27 -15.41 14.68
CA VAL A 284 -24.57 -15.97 14.32
C VAL A 284 -25.63 -14.87 14.21
N ASN A 285 -26.29 -14.78 13.05
CA ASN A 285 -27.31 -13.77 12.72
C ASN A 285 -26.83 -12.32 12.95
N SER A 286 -25.53 -12.06 12.79
CA SER A 286 -25.00 -10.69 12.76
C SER A 286 -25.30 -10.04 11.41
N LEU A 287 -25.34 -8.70 11.39
CA LEU A 287 -25.45 -7.91 10.17
C LEU A 287 -24.07 -7.60 9.54
N ASN A 288 -23.00 -8.19 10.07
CA ASN A 288 -21.70 -8.13 9.43
C ASN A 288 -21.74 -8.99 8.16
N ALA A 289 -20.93 -8.63 7.16
CA ALA A 289 -20.83 -9.43 5.95
C ALA A 289 -20.42 -10.88 6.33
N PRO A 290 -21.12 -11.90 5.81
CA PRO A 290 -20.77 -13.27 6.10
C PRO A 290 -19.39 -13.59 5.49
N SER A 291 -18.53 -14.23 6.29
CA SER A 291 -17.28 -14.78 5.78
C SER A 291 -17.54 -16.09 5.04
N SER A 292 -16.82 -16.34 3.95
CA SER A 292 -16.74 -17.66 3.32
C SER A 292 -15.94 -18.66 4.15
N LEU A 293 -15.14 -18.18 5.10
CA LEU A 293 -14.27 -18.98 5.96
C LEU A 293 -15.01 -19.49 7.19
N ASN A 294 -14.70 -20.71 7.60
CA ASN A 294 -15.13 -21.23 8.89
C ASN A 294 -14.31 -20.61 10.05
N VAL A 295 -14.73 -20.82 11.30
CA VAL A 295 -14.11 -20.16 12.46
C VAL A 295 -12.64 -20.54 12.68
N ASP A 296 -12.22 -21.74 12.25
CA ASP A 296 -10.82 -22.16 12.36
C ASP A 296 -9.94 -21.46 11.31
N GLU A 297 -10.47 -21.32 10.09
CA GLU A 297 -9.82 -20.58 9.01
C GLU A 297 -9.74 -19.08 9.34
N GLN A 298 -10.80 -18.48 9.88
CA GLN A 298 -10.78 -17.09 10.35
C GLN A 298 -9.76 -16.88 11.47
N MET A 299 -9.69 -17.80 12.43
CA MET A 299 -8.68 -17.74 13.50
C MET A 299 -7.25 -17.81 12.93
N ARG A 300 -7.04 -18.64 11.89
CA ARG A 300 -5.75 -18.71 11.19
C ARG A 300 -5.42 -17.39 10.46
N SER A 301 -6.40 -16.72 9.86
CA SER A 301 -6.23 -15.38 9.26
C SER A 301 -5.73 -14.40 10.31
N VAL A 302 -6.40 -14.34 11.47
CA VAL A 302 -6.01 -13.47 12.59
C VAL A 302 -4.57 -13.75 13.06
N GLU A 303 -4.17 -15.02 13.16
CA GLU A 303 -2.80 -15.40 13.54
C GLU A 303 -1.75 -14.94 12.54
N VAL A 304 -2.06 -14.99 11.25
CA VAL A 304 -1.16 -14.57 10.18
C VAL A 304 -1.10 -13.04 10.10
N GLU A 305 -2.24 -12.36 10.10
CA GLU A 305 -2.32 -10.91 9.94
C GLU A 305 -1.80 -10.14 11.15
N LEU A 306 -2.12 -10.61 12.37
CA LEU A 306 -1.68 -9.93 13.60
C LEU A 306 -0.34 -10.44 14.13
N GLY A 307 0.21 -11.51 13.53
CA GLY A 307 1.50 -12.07 13.90
C GLY A 307 1.58 -12.44 15.37
N SER A 308 2.72 -12.16 16.02
CA SER A 308 2.97 -12.60 17.41
C SER A 308 2.04 -11.97 18.47
N THR A 309 1.39 -10.85 18.17
CA THR A 309 0.54 -10.10 19.12
C THR A 309 -0.92 -10.57 19.11
N TYR A 310 -1.30 -11.47 18.20
CA TYR A 310 -2.69 -11.89 17.98
C TYR A 310 -3.43 -12.34 19.27
N LYS A 311 -2.70 -12.94 20.23
CA LYS A 311 -3.30 -13.41 21.49
C LYS A 311 -3.79 -12.27 22.36
N ALA A 312 -3.05 -11.17 22.41
CA ALA A 312 -3.43 -9.97 23.16
C ALA A 312 -4.63 -9.28 22.51
N SER A 313 -4.72 -9.30 21.17
CA SER A 313 -5.86 -8.78 20.43
C SER A 313 -7.14 -9.58 20.65
N CYS A 314 -7.08 -10.89 20.85
CA CYS A 314 -8.28 -11.73 20.93
C CYS A 314 -8.97 -11.66 22.31
N LEU A 315 -9.91 -10.72 22.50
CA LEU A 315 -10.54 -10.43 23.80
C LEU A 315 -12.00 -10.90 23.88
N VAL A 316 -12.34 -11.61 24.96
CA VAL A 316 -13.73 -11.87 25.37
C VAL A 316 -14.14 -10.88 26.45
N ALA A 317 -15.26 -10.20 26.24
CA ALA A 317 -15.80 -9.20 27.14
C ALA A 317 -16.86 -9.76 28.09
N TYR A 318 -16.84 -9.31 29.34
CA TYR A 318 -17.80 -9.66 30.38
C TYR A 318 -18.25 -8.42 31.15
N GLU A 319 -19.57 -8.29 31.36
CA GLU A 319 -20.17 -7.27 32.23
C GLU A 319 -20.74 -7.96 33.47
N SER A 320 -20.24 -7.63 34.67
CA SER A 320 -20.68 -8.28 35.92
C SER A 320 -20.64 -9.81 35.85
N ASN A 321 -19.54 -10.38 35.34
CA ASN A 321 -19.34 -11.82 35.08
C ASN A 321 -20.28 -12.45 34.04
N ARG A 322 -21.13 -11.67 33.37
CA ARG A 322 -21.98 -12.13 32.27
C ARG A 322 -21.26 -11.93 30.93
N LEU A 323 -21.22 -12.99 30.12
CA LEU A 323 -20.65 -12.95 28.77
C LEU A 323 -21.33 -11.87 27.92
N LEU A 324 -20.52 -11.00 27.33
CA LEU A 324 -21.00 -9.86 26.56
C LEU A 324 -20.73 -10.00 25.05
N GLY A 325 -19.51 -10.40 24.68
CA GLY A 325 -19.11 -10.45 23.28
C GLY A 325 -17.62 -10.63 23.08
N VAL A 326 -17.18 -10.31 21.87
CA VAL A 326 -15.78 -10.37 21.42
C VAL A 326 -15.39 -9.02 20.82
N VAL A 327 -14.18 -8.58 21.13
CA VAL A 327 -13.52 -7.46 20.48
C VAL A 327 -12.10 -7.87 20.11
N MET A 328 -11.62 -7.39 18.97
CA MET A 328 -10.26 -7.70 18.49
C MET A 328 -9.47 -6.45 18.10
N PRO A 329 -9.00 -5.66 19.09
CA PRO A 329 -8.17 -4.48 18.83
C PRO A 329 -6.79 -4.84 18.28
N HIS A 330 -6.30 -4.07 17.32
CA HIS A 330 -4.95 -4.15 16.78
C HIS A 330 -4.55 -2.83 16.12
N ILE A 331 -3.25 -2.67 15.85
CA ILE A 331 -2.73 -1.65 14.92
C ILE A 331 -2.76 -2.24 13.51
N GLU A 332 -3.29 -1.48 12.54
CA GLU A 332 -3.35 -1.90 11.14
C GLU A 332 -1.93 -2.21 10.62
N PRO A 333 -1.69 -3.41 10.06
CA PRO A 333 -0.39 -3.75 9.50
C PRO A 333 0.09 -2.72 8.47
N GLY A 334 1.34 -2.28 8.61
CA GLY A 334 1.92 -1.24 7.75
C GLY A 334 1.65 0.20 8.21
N THR A 335 1.01 0.39 9.37
CA THR A 335 0.87 1.69 10.03
C THR A 335 1.57 1.68 11.39
N THR A 336 1.78 2.87 11.97
CA THR A 336 2.41 3.02 13.29
C THR A 336 1.41 3.20 14.42
N ASN A 337 0.27 3.86 14.17
CA ASN A 337 -0.66 4.27 15.22
C ASN A 337 -2.15 4.23 14.80
N GLU A 338 -2.48 3.58 13.68
CA GLU A 338 -3.87 3.38 13.25
C GLU A 338 -4.50 2.18 13.96
N GLY A 339 -5.36 2.45 14.93
CA GLY A 339 -6.12 1.41 15.63
C GLY A 339 -7.31 0.91 14.81
N ARG A 340 -7.51 -0.41 14.78
CA ARG A 340 -8.69 -1.05 14.18
C ARG A 340 -9.23 -2.18 15.04
N LEU A 341 -10.50 -2.50 14.84
CA LEU A 341 -11.12 -3.69 15.42
C LEU A 341 -11.26 -4.73 14.31
N PHE A 342 -10.43 -5.77 14.34
CA PHE A 342 -10.51 -6.89 13.39
C PHE A 342 -11.91 -7.53 13.42
N TYR A 343 -12.47 -7.63 14.62
CA TYR A 343 -13.84 -8.01 14.84
C TYR A 343 -14.41 -7.28 16.06
N PHE A 344 -15.69 -6.93 15.97
CA PHE A 344 -16.49 -6.41 17.06
C PHE A 344 -17.87 -7.05 17.01
N GLY A 345 -18.31 -7.67 18.10
CA GLY A 345 -19.62 -8.29 18.13
C GLY A 345 -20.08 -8.72 19.52
N LEU A 346 -21.35 -8.48 19.80
CA LEU A 346 -22.03 -8.99 20.98
C LEU A 346 -22.58 -10.39 20.72
N VAL A 347 -22.58 -11.24 21.76
CA VAL A 347 -23.33 -12.49 21.73
C VAL A 347 -24.81 -12.20 21.55
N ARG A 348 -25.53 -13.12 20.91
CA ARG A 348 -26.94 -12.92 20.52
C ARG A 348 -27.83 -12.49 21.69
N SER A 349 -27.61 -13.06 22.88
CA SER A 349 -28.41 -12.76 24.08
C SER A 349 -28.26 -11.34 24.59
N GLU A 350 -27.20 -10.61 24.21
CA GLU A 350 -26.91 -9.25 24.67
C GLU A 350 -27.19 -8.16 23.63
N ARG A 351 -27.51 -8.54 22.38
CA ARG A 351 -27.89 -7.59 21.33
C ARG A 351 -29.22 -6.90 21.66
N GLY A 352 -29.39 -5.67 21.17
CA GLY A 352 -30.60 -4.87 21.38
C GLY A 352 -30.74 -4.22 22.76
N LYS A 353 -29.79 -4.46 23.69
CA LYS A 353 -29.81 -3.90 25.06
C LYS A 353 -28.99 -2.61 25.23
N GLY A 354 -28.56 -1.98 24.14
CA GLY A 354 -27.74 -0.76 24.17
C GLY A 354 -26.27 -0.95 24.57
N LYS A 355 -25.82 -2.18 24.86
CA LYS A 355 -24.48 -2.47 25.39
C LYS A 355 -23.32 -2.28 24.41
N SER A 356 -23.60 -2.25 23.09
CA SER A 356 -22.56 -2.10 22.07
C SER A 356 -21.81 -0.78 22.19
N LYS A 357 -22.51 0.31 22.55
CA LYS A 357 -21.90 1.63 22.78
C LYS A 357 -20.76 1.56 23.80
N GLN A 358 -21.05 0.95 24.94
CA GLN A 358 -20.12 0.89 26.05
C GLN A 358 -18.95 -0.06 25.77
N LEU A 359 -19.25 -1.23 25.20
CA LEU A 359 -18.22 -2.17 24.78
C LEU A 359 -17.30 -1.56 23.72
N HIS A 360 -17.86 -0.84 22.73
CA HIS A 360 -17.07 -0.21 21.69
C HIS A 360 -16.15 0.87 22.26
N LYS A 361 -16.67 1.74 23.15
CA LYS A 361 -15.84 2.74 23.83
C LYS A 361 -14.67 2.13 24.60
N GLN A 362 -14.92 1.10 25.42
CA GLN A 362 -13.84 0.44 26.16
C GLN A 362 -12.86 -0.28 25.22
N ALA A 363 -13.31 -0.77 24.06
CA ALA A 363 -12.40 -1.27 23.04
C ALA A 363 -11.53 -0.17 22.41
N LEU A 364 -12.04 1.06 22.28
CA LEU A 364 -11.25 2.22 21.86
C LEU A 364 -10.25 2.65 22.94
N ASP A 365 -10.63 2.54 24.22
CA ASP A 365 -9.71 2.79 25.34
C ASP A 365 -8.57 1.78 25.35
N ILE A 366 -8.85 0.50 25.05
CA ILE A 366 -7.82 -0.53 24.88
C ILE A 366 -6.90 -0.20 23.70
N LEU A 367 -7.45 0.18 22.54
CA LEU A 367 -6.63 0.60 21.39
C LEU A 367 -5.68 1.75 21.78
N LYS A 368 -6.16 2.72 22.54
CA LYS A 368 -5.34 3.85 22.97
C LYS A 368 -4.26 3.44 23.98
N ASN A 369 -4.66 2.77 25.06
CA ASN A 369 -3.81 2.59 26.24
C ASN A 369 -2.90 1.36 26.16
N ASP A 370 -3.35 0.31 25.45
CA ASP A 370 -2.66 -0.97 25.41
C ASP A 370 -1.97 -1.20 24.05
N PHE A 371 -2.40 -0.50 23.00
CA PHE A 371 -1.84 -0.59 21.64
C PHE A 371 -1.23 0.72 21.13
N ASP A 372 -1.23 1.80 21.95
CA ASP A 372 -0.69 3.11 21.59
C ASP A 372 -1.28 3.72 20.30
N ALA A 373 -2.54 3.37 19.98
CA ALA A 373 -3.23 3.94 18.83
C ALA A 373 -3.55 5.42 19.04
N ALA A 374 -3.27 6.26 18.04
CA ALA A 374 -3.62 7.69 18.05
C ALA A 374 -5.06 7.92 17.58
N TYR A 375 -5.52 7.12 16.62
CA TYR A 375 -6.88 7.20 16.07
C TYR A 375 -7.42 5.81 15.75
N TYR A 376 -8.74 5.71 15.65
CA TYR A 376 -9.47 4.52 15.26
C TYR A 376 -10.11 4.68 13.89
N ILE A 377 -9.98 3.65 13.04
CA ILE A 377 -10.75 3.48 11.80
C ILE A 377 -11.67 2.26 11.93
N GLY A 378 -12.96 2.46 11.67
CA GLY A 378 -13.97 1.41 11.66
C GLY A 378 -14.76 1.40 10.36
N SER A 379 -15.25 0.24 9.94
CA SER A 379 -16.12 0.12 8.77
C SER A 379 -17.29 -0.81 9.03
N THR A 380 -18.43 -0.53 8.41
CA THR A 380 -19.59 -1.43 8.44
C THR A 380 -20.49 -1.21 7.24
N GLY A 381 -21.34 -2.19 6.93
CA GLY A 381 -22.34 -2.05 5.88
C GLY A 381 -23.35 -0.94 6.20
N LYS A 382 -23.80 -0.19 5.20
CA LYS A 382 -24.74 0.93 5.34
C LYS A 382 -26.09 0.50 5.95
N ASP A 383 -26.48 -0.75 5.75
CA ASP A 383 -27.69 -1.35 6.33
C ASP A 383 -27.47 -1.88 7.76
N ASN A 384 -26.24 -1.89 8.28
CA ASN A 384 -25.94 -2.27 9.66
C ASN A 384 -26.23 -1.09 10.62
N ILE A 385 -27.50 -0.69 10.67
CA ILE A 385 -28.02 0.40 11.51
C ILE A 385 -27.58 0.27 12.98
N PRO A 386 -27.56 -0.92 13.63
CA PRO A 386 -27.06 -1.06 14.99
C PRO A 386 -25.58 -0.66 15.15
N MET A 387 -24.72 -1.03 14.18
CA MET A 387 -23.31 -0.67 14.24
C MET A 387 -23.08 0.82 13.95
N LEU A 388 -23.80 1.39 12.97
CA LEU A 388 -23.74 2.84 12.70
C LEU A 388 -24.14 3.66 13.93
N LYS A 389 -25.18 3.25 14.66
CA LYS A 389 -25.54 3.87 15.95
C LYS A 389 -24.45 3.69 17.00
N THR A 390 -23.73 2.56 16.99
CA THR A 390 -22.61 2.32 17.91
C THR A 390 -21.45 3.26 17.63
N PHE A 391 -21.09 3.47 16.36
CA PHE A 391 -20.10 4.46 15.94
C PHE A 391 -20.48 5.88 16.36
N GLN A 392 -21.69 6.32 16.01
CA GLN A 392 -22.17 7.65 16.38
C GLN A 392 -22.14 7.88 17.90
N ASN A 393 -22.59 6.89 18.69
CA ASN A 393 -22.61 6.98 20.14
C ASN A 393 -21.21 6.92 20.79
N SER A 394 -20.21 6.44 20.06
CA SER A 394 -18.81 6.44 20.45
C SER A 394 -18.07 7.68 19.94
N GLY A 395 -18.79 8.62 19.32
CA GLY A 395 -18.25 9.88 18.82
C GLY A 395 -17.42 9.73 17.54
N CYS A 396 -17.55 8.61 16.82
CA CYS A 396 -16.92 8.46 15.52
C CYS A 396 -17.60 9.38 14.49
N THR A 397 -16.82 9.94 13.57
CA THR A 397 -17.31 10.71 12.42
C THR A 397 -17.21 9.87 11.16
N ILE A 398 -18.18 10.00 10.26
CA ILE A 398 -18.10 9.37 8.94
C ILE A 398 -17.01 10.10 8.15
N VAL A 399 -16.04 9.34 7.63
CA VAL A 399 -14.98 9.86 6.75
C VAL A 399 -15.12 9.35 5.33
N GLU A 400 -15.86 8.25 5.13
CA GLU A 400 -16.07 7.70 3.80
C GLU A 400 -17.39 6.93 3.69
N SER A 401 -17.96 6.94 2.49
CA SER A 401 -19.05 6.06 2.07
C SER A 401 -18.67 5.49 0.72
N ASN A 402 -18.54 4.17 0.64
CA ASN A 402 -18.09 3.49 -0.57
C ASN A 402 -19.11 2.45 -1.00
N LYS A 403 -19.37 2.36 -2.31
CA LYS A 403 -19.99 1.20 -2.92
C LYS A 403 -18.90 0.19 -3.24
N VAL A 404 -19.11 -1.08 -2.90
CA VAL A 404 -18.14 -2.15 -3.15
C VAL A 404 -18.57 -2.92 -4.39
N TYR A 405 -17.78 -2.77 -5.45
CA TYR A 405 -17.97 -3.47 -6.70
C TYR A 405 -16.99 -4.63 -6.80
N LYS A 406 -17.45 -5.81 -7.24
CA LYS A 406 -16.61 -7.00 -7.38
C LYS A 406 -16.74 -7.62 -8.75
N ARG A 407 -15.62 -7.92 -9.40
CA ARG A 407 -15.51 -8.77 -10.59
C ARG A 407 -14.88 -10.11 -10.18
N GLU A 408 -15.51 -11.21 -10.56
CA GLU A 408 -14.97 -12.56 -10.42
C GLU A 408 -14.68 -13.13 -11.81
N VAL A 409 -13.49 -13.71 -12.01
CA VAL A 409 -13.05 -14.32 -13.28
C VAL A 409 -12.96 -15.84 -13.15
#